data_AF-A0A2D5Y412-F1
#
_entry.id   AF-A0A2D5Y412-F1
#
_cell.length_a   1.000
_cell.length_b   1.000
_cell.length_c   1.000
_cell.angle_alpha   90.00
_cell.angle_beta   90.00
_cell.angle_gamma   90.00
#
_symmetry.space_group_name_H-M   'P 1'
#
loop_
_entity.id
_entity.type
_entity.pdbx_description
1 polymer ?
#
loop_
_entity_poly.entity_id
_entity_poly.type
_entity_poly.pdbx_seq_one_letter_code
_entity_poly.pdbx_strand_id
1 'polypeptide(L)'
;MVLAMGAGSINGAAAESLVEPNYDGDSPKIVTPWIVKYDRAARQADMDYIRGMRPHHAGALPMSRAYLSSPDKSSARLQALAKGIIHNQSFEIMMLDTVSYHIQDIDFGEDGQGWYQVATKDIAMHRRFIRLPMPAIHPLFGADEHVSAADVRFAKAMIVHHEGALMMAQHYLDNPDVNNGYLERMNLDVLRDQAQEIALMWNIVENYDGNHCDIKITPDMIEGMDDMMGMMDFSQVNCTKKPCCCDGHKNMGAHKKAGMKKKDCCCRSGAKHAHKKGAKEQCPVDMGTEKPKAHKTHHHKKHHHKM
;
A
#
# COMPACT_ATOMS: atom_id res chain seq x y z
N MET A 1 -31.17 -6.47 37.20
CA MET A 1 -29.73 -6.15 37.13
C MET A 1 -29.23 -6.67 35.79
N VAL A 2 -29.25 -5.81 34.77
CA VAL A 2 -28.89 -6.19 33.39
C VAL A 2 -27.37 -6.05 33.26
N LEU A 3 -26.68 -7.16 33.02
CA LEU A 3 -25.25 -7.20 32.72
C LEU A 3 -25.03 -6.53 31.34
N ALA A 4 -24.38 -5.38 31.33
CA ALA A 4 -23.83 -4.79 30.12
C ALA A 4 -22.54 -5.55 29.77
N MET A 5 -22.57 -6.35 28.71
CA MET A 5 -21.35 -6.85 28.07
C MET A 5 -20.74 -5.72 27.26
N GLY A 6 -19.61 -5.21 27.74
CA GLY A 6 -18.81 -4.22 27.03
C GLY A 6 -18.34 -4.79 25.70
N ALA A 7 -18.69 -4.10 24.61
CA ALA A 7 -18.09 -4.31 23.31
C ALA A 7 -16.61 -3.93 23.42
N GLY A 8 -15.73 -4.93 23.35
CA GLY A 8 -14.30 -4.71 23.20
C GLY A 8 -14.05 -4.01 21.87
N SER A 9 -13.56 -2.77 21.94
CA SER A 9 -13.01 -2.05 20.80
C SER A 9 -11.81 -2.83 20.26
N ILE A 10 -12.00 -3.54 19.14
CA ILE A 10 -10.89 -3.95 18.29
C ILE A 10 -10.44 -2.73 17.48
N ASN A 11 -9.87 -1.75 18.16
CA ASN A 11 -8.97 -0.81 17.51
C ASN A 11 -7.74 -1.63 17.15
N GLY A 12 -7.59 -2.00 15.87
CA GLY A 12 -6.27 -2.34 15.36
C GLY A 12 -5.37 -1.16 15.69
N ALA A 13 -4.38 -1.37 16.55
CA ALA A 13 -3.40 -0.34 16.84
C ALA A 13 -2.88 0.16 15.49
N ALA A 14 -3.00 1.47 15.24
CA ALA A 14 -2.25 2.08 14.16
C ALA A 14 -0.79 1.66 14.40
N ALA A 15 -0.21 0.91 13.48
CA ALA A 15 1.18 0.52 13.62
C ALA A 15 1.99 1.82 13.78
N GLU A 16 2.66 1.96 14.91
CA GLU A 16 3.47 3.14 15.19
C GLU A 16 4.48 3.32 14.06
N SER A 17 4.69 4.58 13.65
CA SER A 17 5.65 4.90 12.60
C SER A 17 7.05 4.44 13.02
N LEU A 18 7.77 3.77 12.12
CA LEU A 18 9.11 3.28 12.42
C LEU A 18 10.11 4.42 12.59
N VAL A 19 9.92 5.51 11.84
CA VAL A 19 10.81 6.68 11.86
C VAL A 19 10.48 7.63 13.02
N GLU A 20 9.23 7.64 13.47
CA GLU A 20 8.75 8.48 14.58
C GLU A 20 7.82 7.66 15.51
N PRO A 21 8.32 6.71 16.32
CA PRO A 21 7.46 5.78 17.06
C PRO A 21 6.70 6.40 18.24
N ASN A 22 7.21 7.49 18.82
CA ASN A 22 6.73 8.00 20.11
C ASN A 22 5.83 9.24 19.99
N TYR A 23 4.67 9.11 19.35
CA TYR A 23 3.68 10.20 19.26
C TYR A 23 2.77 10.31 20.50
N ASP A 24 3.32 10.55 21.69
CA ASP A 24 2.49 10.70 22.92
C ASP A 24 2.11 12.16 23.23
N GLY A 25 2.82 13.14 22.66
CA GLY A 25 2.57 14.57 22.86
C GLY A 25 3.03 15.14 24.21
N ASP A 26 3.57 14.30 25.10
CA ASP A 26 3.89 14.63 26.50
C ASP A 26 5.41 14.69 26.78
N SER A 27 6.22 14.22 25.84
CA SER A 27 7.69 14.15 25.94
C SER A 27 8.42 15.39 25.38
N PRO A 28 9.69 15.66 25.75
CA PRO A 28 10.37 16.93 25.46
C PRO A 28 10.48 17.23 23.96
N LYS A 29 10.23 18.50 23.60
CA LYS A 29 10.18 19.03 22.21
C LYS A 29 11.54 19.12 21.51
N ILE A 30 12.52 18.36 21.97
CA ILE A 30 13.89 18.42 21.48
C ILE A 30 14.00 17.42 20.34
N VAL A 31 14.37 17.92 19.17
CA VAL A 31 14.72 17.07 18.04
C VAL A 31 16.14 16.54 18.21
N THR A 32 16.40 15.32 17.76
CA THR A 32 17.73 14.71 17.88
C THR A 32 18.38 14.52 16.51
N PRO A 33 19.70 14.80 16.36
CA PRO A 33 20.38 14.61 15.08
C PRO A 33 20.52 13.12 14.77
N TRP A 34 20.23 12.74 13.52
CA TRP A 34 20.48 11.39 13.02
C TRP A 34 21.85 11.35 12.34
N ILE A 35 22.85 10.82 13.03
CA ILE A 35 24.26 10.82 12.57
C ILE A 35 24.65 9.42 12.13
N VAL A 36 25.22 9.30 10.92
CA VAL A 36 25.73 8.03 10.37
C VAL A 36 27.09 8.23 9.73
N LYS A 37 27.83 7.13 9.54
CA LYS A 37 28.97 7.13 8.62
C LYS A 37 28.39 7.15 7.21
N TYR A 38 28.71 8.20 6.46
CA TYR A 38 28.06 8.56 5.20
C TYR A 38 29.12 8.85 4.14
N ASP A 39 28.82 8.55 2.88
CA ASP A 39 29.74 8.74 1.76
C ASP A 39 29.02 9.31 0.52
N ARG A 40 29.81 9.58 -0.53
CA ARG A 40 29.29 10.17 -1.78
C ARG A 40 28.24 9.29 -2.47
N ALA A 41 28.38 7.97 -2.40
CA ALA A 41 27.46 7.04 -3.07
C ALA A 41 26.10 7.02 -2.35
N ALA A 42 26.11 6.92 -1.01
CA ALA A 42 24.91 7.01 -0.20
C ALA A 42 24.19 8.35 -0.39
N ARG A 43 24.91 9.48 -0.41
CA ARG A 43 24.30 10.79 -0.72
C ARG A 43 23.64 10.82 -2.09
N GLN A 44 24.29 10.24 -3.10
CA GLN A 44 23.73 10.23 -4.44
C GLN A 44 22.42 9.42 -4.48
N ALA A 45 22.41 8.22 -3.87
CA ALA A 45 21.23 7.38 -3.77
C ALA A 45 20.07 8.09 -3.03
N ASP A 46 20.35 8.71 -1.89
CA ASP A 46 19.36 9.46 -1.11
C ASP A 46 18.80 10.66 -1.90
N MET A 47 19.67 11.45 -2.55
CA MET A 47 19.23 12.61 -3.32
C MET A 47 18.42 12.21 -4.55
N ASP A 48 18.74 11.09 -5.21
CA ASP A 48 17.95 10.60 -6.35
C ASP A 48 16.57 10.10 -5.91
N TYR A 49 16.51 9.39 -4.78
CA TYR A 49 15.24 9.01 -4.17
C TYR A 49 14.40 10.23 -3.77
N ILE A 50 14.99 11.23 -3.12
CA ILE A 50 14.27 12.45 -2.70
C ILE A 50 13.77 13.23 -3.93
N ARG A 51 14.57 13.34 -5.00
CA ARG A 51 14.17 13.99 -6.25
C ARG A 51 12.96 13.34 -6.89
N GLY A 52 12.77 12.02 -6.74
CA GLY A 52 11.59 11.31 -7.22
C GLY A 52 10.41 11.32 -6.24
N MET A 53 10.61 10.87 -5.00
CA MET A 53 9.53 10.67 -4.03
C MET A 53 8.89 11.99 -3.57
N ARG A 54 9.67 13.06 -3.45
CA ARG A 54 9.14 14.36 -2.99
C ARG A 54 8.08 14.93 -3.94
N PRO A 55 8.34 15.15 -5.25
CA PRO A 55 7.30 15.61 -6.17
C PRO A 55 6.17 14.59 -6.33
N HIS A 56 6.46 13.28 -6.21
CA HIS A 56 5.43 12.25 -6.22
C HIS A 56 4.43 12.43 -5.08
N HIS A 57 4.87 12.52 -3.82
CA HIS A 57 3.98 12.85 -2.70
C HIS A 57 3.25 14.18 -2.88
N ALA A 58 3.94 15.20 -3.42
CA ALA A 58 3.32 16.49 -3.68
C ALA A 58 2.15 16.39 -4.65
N GLY A 59 2.20 15.48 -5.63
CA GLY A 59 1.11 15.19 -6.58
C GLY A 59 -0.15 14.58 -5.94
N ALA A 60 -0.02 13.81 -4.86
CA ALA A 60 -1.19 13.25 -4.17
C ALA A 60 -2.07 14.31 -3.48
N LEU A 61 -1.47 15.44 -3.09
CA LEU A 61 -2.16 16.52 -2.39
C LEU A 61 -3.25 17.21 -3.24
N PRO A 62 -2.96 17.76 -4.44
CA PRO A 62 -3.97 18.36 -5.30
C PRO A 62 -5.00 17.33 -5.78
N MET A 63 -4.60 16.09 -6.10
CA MET A 63 -5.55 15.01 -6.44
C MET A 63 -6.58 14.80 -5.32
N SER A 64 -6.11 14.70 -4.07
CA SER A 64 -6.98 14.51 -2.89
C SER A 64 -7.87 15.73 -2.63
N ARG A 65 -7.36 16.95 -2.80
CA ARG A 65 -8.16 18.18 -2.68
C ARG A 65 -9.23 18.25 -3.75
N ALA A 66 -8.90 17.96 -5.01
CA ALA A 66 -9.86 17.95 -6.12
C ALA A 66 -10.99 16.94 -5.87
N TYR A 67 -10.65 15.75 -5.40
CA TYR A 67 -11.65 14.76 -4.98
C TYR A 67 -12.54 15.29 -3.85
N LEU A 68 -11.96 15.83 -2.78
CA LEU A 68 -12.72 16.39 -1.64
C LEU A 68 -13.60 17.58 -2.05
N SER A 69 -13.24 18.33 -3.08
CA SER A 69 -14.05 19.43 -3.64
C SER A 69 -15.14 18.96 -4.60
N SER A 70 -15.08 17.71 -5.09
CA SER A 70 -16.10 17.17 -6.01
C SER A 70 -17.48 17.16 -5.36
N PRO A 71 -18.54 17.70 -6.00
CA PRO A 71 -19.91 17.59 -5.51
C PRO A 71 -20.45 16.15 -5.64
N ASP A 72 -19.84 15.33 -6.49
CA ASP A 72 -20.31 13.98 -6.82
C ASP A 72 -19.66 12.89 -5.96
N LYS A 73 -18.74 13.22 -5.04
CA LYS A 73 -18.16 12.25 -4.10
C LYS A 73 -19.24 11.73 -3.12
N SER A 74 -19.21 10.47 -2.76
CA SER A 74 -20.18 9.91 -1.81
C SER A 74 -19.58 9.04 -0.71
N SER A 75 -18.48 8.34 -0.99
CA SER A 75 -17.82 7.47 0.00
C SER A 75 -17.24 8.27 1.17
N ALA A 76 -17.72 8.01 2.38
CA ALA A 76 -17.18 8.62 3.60
C ALA A 76 -15.79 8.07 3.95
N ARG A 77 -15.55 6.78 3.68
CA ARG A 77 -14.24 6.15 3.91
C ARG A 77 -13.18 6.72 2.97
N LEU A 78 -13.50 6.89 1.69
CA LEU A 78 -12.58 7.46 0.72
C LEU A 78 -12.31 8.95 1.01
N GLN A 79 -13.31 9.70 1.50
CA GLN A 79 -13.09 11.05 2.01
C GLN A 79 -12.17 11.10 3.24
N ALA A 80 -12.31 10.14 4.17
CA ALA A 80 -11.41 10.03 5.32
C ALA A 80 -9.99 9.69 4.86
N LEU A 81 -9.84 8.76 3.91
CA LEU A 81 -8.55 8.42 3.31
C LEU A 81 -7.92 9.64 2.62
N ALA A 82 -8.66 10.38 1.79
CA ALA A 82 -8.12 11.56 1.10
C ALA A 82 -7.63 12.65 2.07
N LYS A 83 -8.31 12.84 3.21
CA LYS A 83 -7.83 13.72 4.29
C LYS A 83 -6.56 13.17 4.95
N GLY A 84 -6.51 11.86 5.17
CA GLY A 84 -5.33 11.14 5.67
C GLY A 84 -4.13 11.32 4.75
N ILE A 85 -4.30 11.12 3.44
CA ILE A 85 -3.26 11.32 2.41
C ILE A 85 -2.74 12.75 2.47
N ILE A 86 -3.61 13.77 2.48
CA ILE A 86 -3.17 15.17 2.54
C ILE A 86 -2.33 15.40 3.80
N HIS A 87 -2.80 14.94 4.95
CA HIS A 87 -2.16 15.19 6.24
C HIS A 87 -0.83 14.43 6.38
N ASN A 88 -0.83 13.14 6.10
CA ASN A 88 0.32 12.25 6.26
C ASN A 88 1.41 12.54 5.21
N GLN A 89 1.04 12.65 3.92
CA GLN A 89 2.03 12.92 2.87
C GLN A 89 2.60 14.35 2.94
N SER A 90 1.86 15.34 3.47
CA SER A 90 2.44 16.66 3.76
C SER A 90 3.56 16.59 4.80
N PHE A 91 3.42 15.72 5.80
CA PHE A 91 4.45 15.52 6.81
C PHE A 91 5.65 14.74 6.24
N GLU A 92 5.40 13.73 5.42
CA GLU A 92 6.44 12.97 4.71
C GLU A 92 7.25 13.88 3.75
N ILE A 93 6.62 14.82 3.05
CA ILE A 93 7.32 15.85 2.26
C ILE A 93 8.25 16.70 3.15
N MET A 94 7.78 17.12 4.32
CA MET A 94 8.61 17.90 5.25
C MET A 94 9.80 17.09 5.77
N MET A 95 9.63 15.80 6.00
CA MET A 95 10.73 14.91 6.37
C MET A 95 11.75 14.78 5.23
N LEU A 96 11.30 14.58 3.99
CA LEU A 96 12.18 14.54 2.81
C LEU A 96 12.94 15.87 2.62
N ASP A 97 12.27 17.00 2.81
CA ASP A 97 12.88 18.34 2.79
C ASP A 97 13.95 18.49 3.89
N THR A 98 13.68 17.95 5.07
CA THR A 98 14.64 17.98 6.19
C THR A 98 15.87 17.12 5.90
N VAL A 99 15.69 15.93 5.33
CA VAL A 99 16.83 15.09 4.90
C VAL A 99 17.62 15.81 3.82
N SER A 100 16.96 16.32 2.78
CA SER A 100 17.61 17.08 1.69
C SER A 100 18.44 18.23 2.25
N TYR A 101 17.89 19.02 3.17
CA TYR A 101 18.60 20.14 3.80
C TYR A 101 19.91 19.70 4.46
N HIS A 102 19.94 18.54 5.13
CA HIS A 102 21.15 18.04 5.80
C HIS A 102 22.20 17.52 4.83
N ILE A 103 21.78 16.90 3.73
CA ILE A 103 22.70 16.16 2.86
C ILE A 103 23.10 16.91 1.58
N GLN A 104 22.32 17.91 1.15
CA GLN A 104 22.52 18.55 -0.16
C GLN A 104 23.86 19.28 -0.31
N ASP A 105 24.42 19.83 0.77
CA ASP A 105 25.63 20.66 0.72
C ASP A 105 26.81 20.04 1.50
N ILE A 106 26.77 18.72 1.75
CA ILE A 106 27.88 18.01 2.40
C ILE A 106 29.14 18.10 1.55
N ASP A 107 30.20 18.65 2.14
CA ASP A 107 31.58 18.51 1.65
C ASP A 107 32.22 17.27 2.26
N PHE A 108 32.48 16.26 1.41
CA PHE A 108 33.13 15.00 1.79
C PHE A 108 34.66 15.07 1.82
N GLY A 109 35.26 16.18 1.39
CA GLY A 109 36.71 16.29 1.24
C GLY A 109 37.30 15.20 0.32
N GLU A 110 38.60 14.94 0.51
CA GLU A 110 39.35 13.95 -0.28
C GLU A 110 38.95 12.51 0.05
N ASP A 111 38.68 12.20 1.33
CA ASP A 111 38.36 10.85 1.81
C ASP A 111 37.03 10.31 1.29
N GLY A 112 36.12 11.19 0.85
CA GLY A 112 34.84 10.81 0.24
C GLY A 112 33.81 10.24 1.19
N GLN A 113 34.09 10.27 2.49
CA GLN A 113 33.24 9.72 3.55
C GLN A 113 33.51 10.45 4.87
N GLY A 114 32.56 10.38 5.80
CA GLY A 114 32.69 10.99 7.12
C GLY A 114 31.48 10.72 8.00
N TRP A 115 31.44 11.33 9.19
CA TRP A 115 30.28 11.30 10.07
C TRP A 115 29.45 12.55 9.86
N TYR A 116 28.22 12.40 9.38
CA TYR A 116 27.34 13.52 9.07
C TYR A 116 25.97 13.31 9.70
N GLN A 117 25.35 14.42 10.08
CA GLN A 117 23.92 14.43 10.30
C GLN A 117 23.25 14.30 8.94
N VAL A 118 22.45 13.25 8.76
CA VAL A 118 21.72 12.98 7.51
C VAL A 118 20.22 13.14 7.65
N ALA A 119 19.71 13.20 8.88
CA ALA A 119 18.32 13.47 9.16
C ALA A 119 18.16 14.08 10.57
N THR A 120 16.91 14.36 10.93
CA THR A 120 16.51 14.77 12.28
C THR A 120 15.39 13.85 12.74
N LYS A 121 15.51 13.29 13.94
CA LYS A 121 14.48 12.48 14.58
C LYS A 121 13.64 13.33 15.53
N ASP A 122 12.44 12.85 15.86
CA ASP A 122 11.51 13.43 16.84
C ASP A 122 10.92 14.77 16.33
N ILE A 123 11.00 15.01 15.01
CA ILE A 123 10.41 16.19 14.37
C ILE A 123 8.90 16.19 14.58
N ALA A 124 8.32 15.00 14.60
CA ALA A 124 6.90 14.84 14.66
C ALA A 124 6.33 15.22 16.04
N MET A 125 7.04 14.84 17.10
CA MET A 125 6.79 15.31 18.46
C MET A 125 6.96 16.82 18.57
N HIS A 126 8.04 17.36 18.00
CA HIS A 126 8.31 18.80 17.98
C HIS A 126 7.20 19.60 17.28
N ARG A 127 6.66 19.06 16.18
CA ARG A 127 5.58 19.67 15.39
C ARG A 127 4.18 19.34 15.90
N ARG A 128 4.06 18.49 16.93
CA ARG A 128 2.78 17.92 17.39
C ARG A 128 1.99 17.30 16.24
N PHE A 129 2.70 16.73 15.28
CA PHE A 129 2.09 15.95 14.22
C PHE A 129 1.53 14.68 14.84
N ILE A 130 0.36 14.24 14.40
CA ILE A 130 -0.23 12.95 14.78
C ILE A 130 -0.70 12.32 13.47
N ARG A 131 -0.21 11.13 13.14
CA ARG A 131 -0.61 10.43 11.91
C ARG A 131 -2.11 10.17 11.94
N LEU A 132 -2.81 10.52 10.86
CA LEU A 132 -4.22 10.14 10.73
C LEU A 132 -4.28 8.64 10.40
N PRO A 133 -5.09 7.86 11.14
CA PRO A 133 -5.13 6.42 10.98
C PRO A 133 -5.83 6.03 9.68
N MET A 134 -5.48 4.84 9.19
CA MET A 134 -6.17 4.22 8.07
C MET A 134 -7.66 4.02 8.39
N PRO A 135 -8.58 4.44 7.49
CA PRO A 135 -9.98 4.05 7.61
C PRO A 135 -10.12 2.53 7.44
N ALA A 136 -11.22 1.96 7.96
CA ALA A 136 -11.49 0.53 7.83
C ALA A 136 -11.61 0.13 6.34
N ILE A 137 -10.94 -0.97 5.97
CA ILE A 137 -11.00 -1.52 4.59
C ILE A 137 -12.41 -1.93 4.21
N HIS A 138 -13.25 -2.35 5.16
CA HIS A 138 -14.66 -2.67 4.96
C HIS A 138 -15.55 -1.74 5.77
N PRO A 139 -16.79 -1.44 5.32
CA PRO A 139 -17.76 -0.70 6.11
C PRO A 139 -17.98 -1.36 7.48
N LEU A 140 -17.94 -0.56 8.55
CA LEU A 140 -18.29 -1.02 9.87
C LEU A 140 -19.79 -1.32 9.92
N PHE A 141 -20.15 -2.44 10.54
CA PHE A 141 -21.54 -2.88 10.76
C PHE A 141 -22.37 -3.16 9.48
N GLY A 142 -21.72 -3.41 8.34
CA GLY A 142 -22.41 -3.80 7.11
C GLY A 142 -23.35 -2.73 6.55
N ALA A 143 -23.07 -1.45 6.84
CA ALA A 143 -23.78 -0.34 6.20
C ALA A 143 -23.44 -0.32 4.70
N ASP A 144 -24.48 -0.29 3.86
CA ASP A 144 -24.31 -0.08 2.41
C ASP A 144 -23.78 1.34 2.19
N GLU A 145 -22.50 1.45 1.87
CA GLU A 145 -21.88 2.71 1.48
C GLU A 145 -22.13 2.95 -0.01
N HIS A 146 -22.77 4.08 -0.34
CA HIS A 146 -22.90 4.46 -1.74
C HIS A 146 -21.55 4.92 -2.30
N VAL A 147 -21.10 4.27 -3.37
CA VAL A 147 -19.88 4.62 -4.11
C VAL A 147 -20.29 5.28 -5.43
N SER A 148 -19.79 6.49 -5.69
CA SER A 148 -20.06 7.21 -6.92
C SER A 148 -19.01 6.97 -8.01
N ALA A 149 -19.29 7.43 -9.23
CA ALA A 149 -18.30 7.40 -10.29
C ALA A 149 -17.08 8.31 -10.00
N ALA A 150 -17.27 9.39 -9.22
CA ALA A 150 -16.18 10.25 -8.79
C ALA A 150 -15.27 9.55 -7.78
N ASP A 151 -15.85 8.76 -6.86
CA ASP A 151 -15.10 7.93 -5.92
C ASP A 151 -14.23 6.92 -6.65
N VAL A 152 -14.81 6.18 -7.62
CA VAL A 152 -14.06 5.20 -8.42
C VAL A 152 -12.94 5.86 -9.22
N ARG A 153 -13.19 7.03 -9.83
CA ARG A 153 -12.16 7.73 -10.61
C ARG A 153 -10.97 8.15 -9.74
N PHE A 154 -11.24 8.74 -8.57
CA PHE A 154 -10.18 9.09 -7.62
C PHE A 154 -9.44 7.86 -7.11
N ALA A 155 -10.17 6.83 -6.67
CA ALA A 155 -9.57 5.60 -6.17
C ALA A 155 -8.64 4.96 -7.20
N LYS A 156 -9.07 4.85 -8.47
CA LYS A 156 -8.22 4.32 -9.55
C LYS A 156 -6.97 5.15 -9.80
N ALA A 157 -7.11 6.47 -9.87
CA ALA A 157 -5.98 7.37 -10.10
C ALA A 157 -4.95 7.29 -8.95
N MET A 158 -5.45 7.25 -7.72
CA MET A 158 -4.61 7.17 -6.53
C MET A 158 -4.01 5.78 -6.29
N ILE A 159 -4.66 4.70 -6.74
CA ILE A 159 -4.04 3.35 -6.77
C ILE A 159 -2.78 3.38 -7.63
N VAL A 160 -2.86 3.88 -8.86
CA VAL A 160 -1.69 3.97 -9.77
C VAL A 160 -0.61 4.85 -9.15
N HIS A 161 -0.98 5.99 -8.59
CA HIS A 161 -0.04 6.85 -7.86
C HIS A 161 0.67 6.08 -6.73
N HIS A 162 -0.07 5.40 -5.85
CA HIS A 162 0.53 4.68 -4.73
C HIS A 162 1.36 3.46 -5.16
N GLU A 163 0.99 2.76 -6.23
CA GLU A 163 1.83 1.71 -6.82
C GLU A 163 3.20 2.27 -7.27
N GLY A 164 3.22 3.50 -7.80
CA GLY A 164 4.45 4.24 -8.08
C GLY A 164 5.34 4.43 -6.85
N ALA A 165 4.75 4.86 -5.73
CA ALA A 165 5.48 5.00 -4.46
C ALA A 165 6.00 3.67 -3.92
N LEU A 166 5.23 2.59 -3.99
CA LEU A 166 5.69 1.27 -3.57
C LEU A 166 6.92 0.82 -4.38
N MET A 167 6.92 1.05 -5.70
CA MET A 167 8.06 0.72 -6.55
C MET A 167 9.30 1.55 -6.22
N MET A 168 9.16 2.87 -6.05
CA MET A 168 10.29 3.74 -5.68
C MET A 168 10.85 3.37 -4.30
N ALA A 169 9.97 3.05 -3.34
CA ALA A 169 10.39 2.67 -2.00
C ALA A 169 11.15 1.34 -2.00
N GLN A 170 10.67 0.35 -2.75
CA GLN A 170 11.37 -0.91 -2.91
C GLN A 170 12.73 -0.72 -3.62
N HIS A 171 12.77 0.07 -4.69
CA HIS A 171 14.01 0.37 -5.40
C HIS A 171 15.06 1.05 -4.51
N TYR A 172 14.63 1.97 -3.64
CA TYR A 172 15.51 2.58 -2.65
C TYR A 172 16.05 1.54 -1.65
N LEU A 173 15.19 0.68 -1.11
CA LEU A 173 15.59 -0.36 -0.15
C LEU A 173 16.49 -1.45 -0.76
N ASP A 174 16.38 -1.68 -2.07
CA ASP A 174 17.20 -2.66 -2.80
C ASP A 174 18.57 -2.10 -3.22
N ASN A 175 18.78 -0.78 -3.09
CA ASN A 175 20.03 -0.14 -3.51
C ASN A 175 21.17 -0.41 -2.50
N PRO A 176 22.27 -1.09 -2.91
CA PRO A 176 23.36 -1.43 -1.99
C PRO A 176 24.16 -0.23 -1.48
N ASP A 177 24.04 0.94 -2.12
CA ASP A 177 24.72 2.17 -1.70
C ASP A 177 23.97 2.92 -0.59
N VAL A 178 22.72 2.55 -0.30
CA VAL A 178 21.92 3.16 0.76
C VAL A 178 22.44 2.77 2.14
N ASN A 179 22.57 3.76 3.03
CA ASN A 179 22.88 3.56 4.45
C ASN A 179 22.18 4.57 5.38
N ASN A 180 21.25 5.37 4.84
CA ASN A 180 20.48 6.32 5.62
C ASN A 180 19.28 5.63 6.27
N GLY A 181 19.52 5.12 7.48
CA GLY A 181 18.50 4.41 8.24
C GLY A 181 17.24 5.20 8.56
N TYR A 182 17.24 6.54 8.45
CA TYR A 182 16.02 7.33 8.60
C TYR A 182 15.10 7.13 7.39
N LEU A 183 15.65 7.29 6.19
CA LEU A 183 14.93 7.06 4.93
C LEU A 183 14.55 5.58 4.75
N GLU A 184 15.38 4.62 5.19
CA GLU A 184 14.99 3.19 5.17
C GLU A 184 13.71 2.95 5.98
N ARG A 185 13.64 3.47 7.21
CA ARG A 185 12.44 3.35 8.05
C ARG A 185 11.22 4.05 7.46
N MET A 186 11.44 5.25 6.91
CA MET A 186 10.37 5.97 6.21
C MET A 186 9.83 5.15 5.02
N ASN A 187 10.69 4.51 4.24
CA ASN A 187 10.27 3.66 3.13
C ASN A 187 9.49 2.42 3.58
N LEU A 188 9.85 1.80 4.70
CA LEU A 188 9.07 0.71 5.29
C LEU A 188 7.67 1.18 5.75
N ASP A 189 7.57 2.39 6.32
CA ASP A 189 6.28 3.00 6.64
C ASP A 189 5.45 3.26 5.37
N VAL A 190 6.06 3.80 4.29
CA VAL A 190 5.43 3.99 2.98
C VAL A 190 4.90 2.67 2.41
N LEU A 191 5.72 1.62 2.41
CA LEU A 191 5.33 0.30 1.92
C LEU A 191 4.12 -0.26 2.69
N ARG A 192 4.16 -0.17 4.03
CA ARG A 192 3.08 -0.68 4.89
C ARG A 192 1.78 0.09 4.68
N ASP A 193 1.86 1.41 4.65
CA ASP A 193 0.67 2.26 4.72
C ASP A 193 0.02 2.38 3.35
N GLN A 194 0.80 2.65 2.29
CA GLN A 194 0.24 2.79 0.95
C GLN A 194 -0.32 1.46 0.41
N ALA A 195 0.22 0.31 0.84
CA ALA A 195 -0.38 -0.99 0.51
C ALA A 195 -1.78 -1.16 1.14
N GLN A 196 -2.00 -0.66 2.36
CA GLN A 196 -3.33 -0.68 2.99
C GLN A 196 -4.28 0.32 2.33
N GLU A 197 -3.78 1.49 1.93
CA GLU A 197 -4.54 2.50 1.18
C GLU A 197 -5.00 1.94 -0.17
N ILE A 198 -4.11 1.26 -0.91
CA ILE A 198 -4.44 0.53 -2.14
C ILE A 198 -5.53 -0.51 -1.89
N ALA A 199 -5.43 -1.30 -0.82
CA ALA A 199 -6.44 -2.32 -0.49
C ALA A 199 -7.82 -1.69 -0.20
N LEU A 200 -7.87 -0.56 0.51
CA LEU A 200 -9.11 0.18 0.71
C LEU A 200 -9.67 0.71 -0.62
N MET A 201 -8.82 1.29 -1.47
CA MET A 201 -9.25 1.86 -2.75
C MET A 201 -9.78 0.79 -3.70
N TRP A 202 -9.17 -0.39 -3.75
CA TRP A 202 -9.72 -1.53 -4.49
C TRP A 202 -11.07 -1.97 -3.92
N ASN A 203 -11.22 -2.03 -2.59
CA ASN A 203 -12.52 -2.30 -1.99
C ASN A 203 -13.59 -1.27 -2.39
N ILE A 204 -13.24 0.03 -2.50
CA ILE A 204 -14.17 1.04 -3.00
C ILE A 204 -14.54 0.78 -4.47
N VAL A 205 -13.56 0.50 -5.33
CA VAL A 205 -13.79 0.21 -6.75
C VAL A 205 -14.71 -1.00 -6.95
N GLU A 206 -14.54 -2.06 -6.15
CA GLU A 206 -15.32 -3.29 -6.23
C GLU A 206 -16.77 -3.14 -5.72
N ASN A 207 -17.01 -2.20 -4.81
CA ASN A 207 -18.35 -1.92 -4.27
C ASN A 207 -19.14 -0.88 -5.08
N TYR A 208 -18.65 -0.52 -6.27
CA TYR A 208 -19.40 0.33 -7.18
C TYR A 208 -20.58 -0.42 -7.81
N ASP A 209 -21.80 0.12 -7.69
CA ASP A 209 -23.02 -0.49 -8.25
C ASP A 209 -22.99 -0.56 -9.78
N GLY A 210 -22.21 0.31 -10.42
CA GLY A 210 -22.02 0.34 -11.86
C GLY A 210 -20.86 -0.55 -12.33
N ASN A 211 -20.64 -0.58 -13.64
CA ASN A 211 -19.46 -1.23 -14.18
C ASN A 211 -18.25 -0.30 -14.02
N HIS A 212 -17.40 -0.56 -13.03
CA HIS A 212 -16.20 0.24 -12.77
C HIS A 212 -15.25 0.27 -13.98
N CYS A 213 -15.31 -0.68 -14.92
CA CYS A 213 -14.52 -0.66 -16.14
C CYS A 213 -14.93 0.44 -17.13
N ASP A 214 -16.12 1.02 -17.00
CA ASP A 214 -16.56 2.14 -17.83
C ASP A 214 -15.97 3.47 -17.33
N ILE A 215 -15.45 3.50 -16.10
CA ILE A 215 -14.77 4.66 -15.51
C ILE A 215 -13.28 4.54 -15.83
N LYS A 216 -12.86 5.28 -16.85
CA LYS A 216 -11.46 5.36 -17.25
C LYS A 216 -10.75 6.52 -16.55
N ILE A 217 -9.49 6.30 -16.20
CA ILE A 217 -8.53 7.34 -15.84
C ILE A 217 -7.54 7.54 -16.98
N THR A 218 -6.99 8.74 -17.06
CA THR A 218 -5.98 9.13 -18.03
C THR A 218 -4.73 9.65 -17.31
N PRO A 219 -3.56 9.62 -17.96
CA PRO A 219 -2.30 10.17 -17.43
C PRO A 219 -2.39 11.54 -16.76
N ASP A 220 -3.14 12.47 -17.36
CA ASP A 220 -3.33 13.85 -16.86
C ASP A 220 -4.09 13.93 -15.53
N MET A 221 -4.75 12.85 -15.11
CA MET A 221 -5.42 12.77 -13.81
C MET A 221 -4.48 12.38 -12.66
N ILE A 222 -3.22 12.03 -12.96
CA ILE A 222 -2.25 11.57 -11.97
C ILE A 222 -1.07 12.53 -11.92
N GLU A 223 -1.07 13.38 -10.90
CA GLU A 223 -0.02 14.39 -10.71
C GLU A 223 1.22 13.77 -10.03
N GLY A 224 2.40 14.34 -10.30
CA GLY A 224 3.65 13.95 -9.65
C GLY A 224 4.27 12.63 -10.14
N MET A 225 3.83 12.13 -11.30
CA MET A 225 4.31 10.86 -11.87
C MET A 225 5.28 11.01 -13.03
N ASP A 226 5.77 12.23 -13.33
CA ASP A 226 6.48 12.58 -14.58
C ASP A 226 7.64 11.61 -14.92
N ASP A 227 8.44 11.23 -13.92
CA ASP A 227 9.60 10.33 -14.10
C ASP A 227 9.22 8.83 -14.13
N MET A 228 7.98 8.50 -13.77
CA MET A 228 7.47 7.12 -13.65
C MET A 228 6.44 6.75 -14.72
N MET A 229 5.99 7.71 -15.54
CA MET A 229 4.91 7.51 -16.53
C MET A 229 5.15 6.35 -17.51
N GLY A 230 6.42 6.08 -17.86
CA GLY A 230 6.80 5.00 -18.78
C GLY A 230 6.73 3.59 -18.18
N MET A 231 6.58 3.48 -16.85
CA MET A 231 6.60 2.21 -16.12
C MET A 231 5.20 1.76 -15.66
N MET A 232 4.17 2.59 -15.83
CA MET A 232 2.83 2.32 -15.28
C MET A 232 1.93 1.57 -16.26
N ASP A 233 1.33 0.47 -15.79
CA ASP A 233 0.31 -0.26 -16.53
C ASP A 233 -1.12 0.19 -16.15
N PHE A 234 -1.62 1.20 -16.85
CA PHE A 234 -2.99 1.68 -16.70
C PHE A 234 -4.05 0.64 -17.07
N SER A 235 -3.67 -0.45 -17.74
CA SER A 235 -4.60 -1.46 -18.23
C SER A 235 -5.21 -2.27 -17.08
N GLN A 236 -4.47 -2.47 -15.98
CA GLN A 236 -4.97 -3.15 -14.78
C GLN A 236 -6.13 -2.38 -14.13
N VAL A 237 -5.95 -1.07 -13.90
CA VAL A 237 -6.95 -0.22 -13.21
C VAL A 237 -8.10 0.23 -14.09
N ASN A 238 -7.86 0.41 -15.40
CA ASN A 238 -8.90 0.76 -16.36
C ASN A 238 -9.72 -0.46 -16.81
N CYS A 239 -9.38 -1.65 -16.36
CA CYS A 239 -9.81 -2.93 -16.91
C CYS A 239 -9.39 -3.10 -18.38
N THR A 240 -8.37 -3.93 -18.60
CA THR A 240 -8.42 -4.85 -19.73
C THR A 240 -9.64 -5.74 -19.55
N LYS A 241 -10.19 -6.29 -20.64
CA LYS A 241 -11.06 -7.48 -20.53
C LYS A 241 -10.47 -8.37 -19.45
N LYS A 242 -11.27 -8.75 -18.45
CA LYS A 242 -10.89 -9.80 -17.49
C LYS A 242 -10.07 -10.82 -18.28
N PRO A 243 -8.84 -11.16 -17.89
CA PRO A 243 -8.56 -12.56 -17.98
C PRO A 243 -9.64 -13.16 -17.09
N CYS A 244 -10.71 -13.71 -17.69
CA CYS A 244 -11.47 -14.72 -16.95
C CYS A 244 -10.38 -15.70 -16.46
N CYS A 245 -10.55 -16.39 -15.33
CA CYS A 245 -9.54 -17.30 -14.75
C CYS A 245 -9.00 -18.41 -15.71
N CYS A 246 -9.40 -18.35 -16.97
CA CYS A 246 -9.10 -19.12 -18.16
C CYS A 246 -7.96 -18.52 -19.04
N ASP A 247 -7.53 -17.26 -18.89
CA ASP A 247 -6.56 -16.60 -19.80
C ASP A 247 -5.07 -16.69 -19.37
N GLY A 248 -4.77 -17.33 -18.24
CA GLY A 248 -3.41 -17.55 -17.73
C GLY A 248 -2.52 -18.51 -18.55
N HIS A 249 -2.83 -18.78 -19.82
CA HIS A 249 -2.08 -19.74 -20.64
C HIS A 249 -1.68 -19.20 -22.01
N LYS A 250 -1.06 -18.01 -22.06
CA LYS A 250 -0.38 -17.56 -23.29
C LYS A 250 1.08 -17.16 -23.12
N ASN A 251 1.65 -17.21 -21.92
CA ASN A 251 3.05 -16.85 -21.72
C ASN A 251 3.84 -17.76 -20.77
N MET A 252 3.62 -19.09 -20.87
CA MET A 252 4.58 -20.05 -20.35
C MET A 252 4.97 -21.02 -21.45
N GLY A 253 6.28 -21.16 -21.64
CA GLY A 253 6.90 -22.05 -22.61
C GLY A 253 6.33 -23.47 -22.55
N ALA A 254 6.36 -24.11 -23.71
CA ALA A 254 5.78 -25.41 -23.98
C ALA A 254 6.16 -26.49 -22.94
N HIS A 255 5.22 -26.85 -22.05
CA HIS A 255 5.19 -28.17 -21.42
C HIS A 255 3.77 -28.73 -21.34
N LYS A 256 3.70 -30.03 -21.64
CA LYS A 256 2.52 -30.85 -21.96
C LYS A 256 1.64 -31.17 -20.74
N LYS A 257 0.32 -31.29 -21.03
CA LYS A 257 -0.77 -32.06 -20.35
C LYS A 257 -1.36 -31.42 -19.08
N ALA A 258 -2.65 -31.55 -18.74
CA ALA A 258 -3.87 -32.01 -19.42
C ALA A 258 -5.04 -31.75 -18.43
N GLY A 259 -6.20 -31.31 -18.91
CA GLY A 259 -7.48 -31.55 -18.23
C GLY A 259 -8.05 -30.44 -17.32
N MET A 260 -8.55 -29.35 -17.91
CA MET A 260 -9.65 -28.56 -17.32
C MET A 260 -10.73 -28.40 -18.38
N LYS A 261 -11.94 -28.90 -18.07
CA LYS A 261 -13.10 -28.80 -18.96
C LYS A 261 -13.62 -27.37 -18.92
N LYS A 262 -14.03 -26.87 -20.08
CA LYS A 262 -14.48 -25.51 -20.42
C LYS A 262 -15.73 -24.98 -19.64
N LYS A 263 -16.11 -25.58 -18.50
CA LYS A 263 -17.38 -25.32 -17.81
C LYS A 263 -17.29 -24.47 -16.54
N ASP A 264 -16.08 -24.14 -16.05
CA ASP A 264 -15.92 -23.45 -14.76
C ASP A 264 -15.65 -21.93 -14.88
N CYS A 265 -15.87 -21.33 -16.07
CA CYS A 265 -15.60 -19.91 -16.31
C CYS A 265 -16.85 -19.08 -15.91
N CYS A 266 -16.99 -18.73 -14.63
CA CYS A 266 -18.09 -17.89 -14.13
C CYS A 266 -17.81 -16.39 -14.42
N CYS A 267 -18.03 -15.96 -15.66
CA CYS A 267 -18.05 -14.55 -16.05
C CYS A 267 -19.52 -14.17 -16.30
N ARG A 268 -20.28 -13.82 -15.24
CA ARG A 268 -21.67 -13.37 -15.38
C ARG A 268 -21.70 -11.85 -15.56
N SER A 269 -21.68 -11.41 -16.81
CA SER A 269 -22.09 -10.06 -17.21
C SER A 269 -23.58 -9.88 -16.96
N GLY A 270 -23.97 -8.73 -16.43
CA GLY A 270 -25.36 -8.39 -16.14
C GLY A 270 -26.28 -8.56 -17.34
N ALA A 271 -27.28 -9.43 -17.20
CA ALA A 271 -28.51 -9.39 -17.96
C ALA A 271 -29.66 -9.49 -16.96
N LYS A 272 -30.41 -8.40 -16.80
CA LYS A 272 -31.65 -8.36 -16.03
C LYS A 272 -32.62 -9.37 -16.66
N HIS A 273 -33.06 -10.38 -15.90
CA HIS A 273 -34.31 -11.10 -16.15
C HIS A 273 -35.02 -11.36 -14.81
N ALA A 274 -36.35 -11.23 -14.88
CA ALA A 274 -37.29 -11.12 -13.77
C ALA A 274 -37.29 -12.28 -12.76
N HIS A 275 -37.76 -11.96 -11.56
CA HIS A 275 -38.11 -12.83 -10.44
C HIS A 275 -38.41 -14.30 -10.77
N LYS A 276 -37.73 -15.21 -10.06
CA LYS A 276 -38.35 -16.39 -9.44
C LYS A 276 -37.64 -16.71 -8.11
N LYS A 277 -38.45 -16.95 -7.07
CA LYS A 277 -38.03 -17.25 -5.69
C LYS A 277 -37.24 -18.56 -5.62
N GLY A 278 -36.16 -18.56 -4.83
CA GLY A 278 -35.62 -19.75 -4.16
C GLY A 278 -34.52 -20.51 -4.90
N ALA A 279 -33.27 -20.05 -4.81
CA ALA A 279 -32.07 -20.89 -4.80
C ALA A 279 -30.89 -20.06 -4.26
N LYS A 280 -30.30 -20.48 -3.14
CA LYS A 280 -28.99 -19.97 -2.68
C LYS A 280 -27.92 -20.72 -3.47
N GLU A 281 -27.26 -20.06 -4.41
CA GLU A 281 -25.99 -20.56 -4.97
C GLU A 281 -24.84 -19.90 -4.19
N GLN A 282 -24.24 -20.67 -3.29
CA GLN A 282 -22.98 -20.34 -2.65
C GLN A 282 -21.83 -20.69 -3.59
N CYS A 283 -20.89 -19.76 -3.78
CA CYS A 283 -19.58 -20.08 -4.33
C CYS A 283 -18.85 -21.01 -3.34
N PRO A 284 -18.17 -22.07 -3.81
CA PRO A 284 -17.41 -22.93 -2.91
C PRO A 284 -16.22 -22.14 -2.32
N VAL A 285 -16.19 -22.03 -1.00
CA VAL A 285 -14.99 -21.69 -0.24
C VAL A 285 -14.08 -22.92 -0.28
N ASP A 286 -12.99 -22.83 -1.04
CA ASP A 286 -11.91 -23.82 -0.95
C ASP A 286 -11.11 -23.53 0.33
N MET A 287 -11.57 -24.12 1.44
CA MET A 287 -10.79 -24.23 2.66
C MET A 287 -9.72 -25.29 2.41
N GLY A 288 -8.54 -24.83 1.97
CA GLY A 288 -7.33 -25.64 1.86
C GLY A 288 -7.01 -26.29 3.20
N THR A 289 -7.49 -27.51 3.40
CA THR A 289 -7.06 -28.38 4.49
C THR A 289 -5.94 -29.26 3.96
N GLU A 290 -4.69 -28.81 4.16
CA GLU A 290 -3.56 -29.73 4.09
C GLU A 290 -3.71 -30.76 5.23
N LYS A 291 -4.07 -31.99 4.86
CA LYS A 291 -3.90 -33.15 5.73
C LYS A 291 -2.40 -33.44 5.87
N PRO A 292 -1.87 -33.66 7.08
CA PRO A 292 -0.48 -34.05 7.25
C PRO A 292 -0.24 -35.43 6.61
N LYS A 293 0.79 -35.50 5.75
CA LYS A 293 1.26 -36.78 5.19
C LYS A 293 1.83 -37.64 6.30
N ALA A 294 1.28 -38.84 6.46
CA ALA A 294 1.77 -39.85 7.39
C ALA A 294 3.19 -40.28 7.02
N HIS A 295 4.16 -39.98 7.90
CA HIS A 295 5.47 -40.63 7.88
C HIS A 295 5.29 -42.10 8.28
N LYS A 296 5.56 -43.02 7.35
CA LYS A 296 5.76 -44.43 7.69
C LYS A 296 7.09 -44.56 8.42
N THR A 297 7.03 -44.85 9.71
CA THR A 297 8.17 -45.30 10.50
C THR A 297 8.54 -46.73 10.08
N HIS A 298 9.73 -46.91 9.50
CA HIS A 298 10.33 -48.24 9.37
C HIS A 298 10.90 -48.65 10.73
N HIS A 299 10.23 -49.61 11.37
CA HIS A 299 10.78 -50.39 12.47
C HIS A 299 12.03 -51.16 11.98
N HIS A 300 13.20 -50.82 12.50
CA HIS A 300 14.35 -51.72 12.50
C HIS A 300 14.41 -52.45 13.85
N LYS A 301 14.23 -53.77 13.77
CA LYS A 301 14.38 -54.72 14.88
C LYS A 301 15.81 -54.67 15.40
N LYS A 302 15.94 -54.47 16.71
CA LYS A 302 17.15 -54.82 17.48
C LYS A 302 17.40 -56.31 17.37
N HIS A 303 18.59 -56.70 16.91
CA HIS A 303 19.18 -58.00 17.21
C HIS A 303 20.31 -57.80 18.23
N HIS A 304 20.13 -58.40 19.40
CA HIS A 304 21.17 -58.67 20.38
C HIS A 304 22.07 -59.81 19.89
N HIS A 305 23.38 -59.66 20.06
CA HIS A 305 24.40 -60.69 20.37
C HIS A 305 25.59 -59.88 20.97
N LYS A 306 25.95 -59.97 22.26
CA LYS A 306 26.89 -60.95 22.87
C LYS A 306 27.99 -61.33 21.87
N MET A 307 29.23 -60.88 21.99
CA MET A 307 30.18 -60.96 23.10
C MET A 307 31.18 -59.81 23.09
#